data_AF-A0A0X3ASI1-F1
#
_entry.id   AF-A0A0X3ASI1-F1
#
_cell.length_a   1.000
_cell.length_b   1.000
_cell.length_c   1.000
_cell.angle_alpha   90.00
_cell.angle_beta   90.00
_cell.angle_gamma   90.00
#
_symmetry.space_group_name_H-M   'P 1'
#
loop_
_entity.id
_entity.type
_entity.pdbx_description
1 polymer ?
#
loop_
_entity_poly.entity_id
_entity_poly.type
_entity_poly.pdbx_seq_one_letter_code
_entity_poly.pdbx_strand_id
1 'polypeptide(L)'
;MNQINNNVSEISKDQIKIANDKKLISGICGILLGSFGIHKLYLGYTKEGLIMLLVSLLTCGAGAFFMSIIGIIEGVTYLTKSDEDFYKTYIVGHKGWF
;
A
#
# COMPACT_ATOMS: atom_id res chain seq x y z
N MET A 1 37.90 2.33 -2.32
CA MET A 1 36.86 3.37 -2.17
C MET A 1 35.66 3.17 -3.10
N ASN A 2 35.82 2.93 -4.41
CA ASN A 2 34.68 2.85 -5.36
C ASN A 2 33.66 1.72 -5.15
N GLN A 3 34.04 0.56 -4.59
CA GLN A 3 33.12 -0.58 -4.43
C GLN A 3 32.06 -0.35 -3.34
N ILE A 4 32.43 0.33 -2.25
CA ILE A 4 31.50 0.65 -1.15
C ILE A 4 30.49 1.69 -1.62
N ASN A 5 30.95 2.69 -2.39
CA ASN A 5 30.13 3.77 -2.91
C ASN A 5 29.08 3.24 -3.91
N ASN A 6 29.50 2.31 -4.79
CA ASN A 6 28.62 1.68 -5.76
C ASN A 6 27.55 0.82 -5.07
N ASN A 7 27.93 0.00 -4.08
CA ASN A 7 27.01 -0.83 -3.31
C ASN A 7 25.95 0.01 -2.55
N VAL A 8 26.36 1.09 -1.88
CA VAL A 8 25.43 1.99 -1.18
C VAL A 8 24.45 2.66 -2.15
N SER A 9 24.93 3.06 -3.34
CA SER A 9 24.06 3.63 -4.38
C SER A 9 23.08 2.61 -4.98
N GLU A 10 23.50 1.34 -5.10
CA GLU A 10 22.66 0.22 -5.56
C GLU A 10 21.57 -0.10 -4.52
N ILE A 11 21.93 -0.22 -3.23
CA ILE A 11 20.95 -0.46 -2.16
C ILE A 11 19.87 0.62 -2.16
N SER A 12 20.23 1.89 -2.32
CA SER A 12 19.22 2.97 -2.38
C SER A 12 18.28 2.82 -3.58
N LYS A 13 18.78 2.42 -4.75
CA LYS A 13 17.96 2.20 -5.95
C LYS A 13 17.07 0.97 -5.80
N ASP A 14 17.57 -0.11 -5.21
CA ASP A 14 16.82 -1.33 -4.95
C ASP A 14 15.68 -1.09 -3.97
N GLN A 15 15.92 -0.35 -2.89
CA GLN A 15 14.86 0.03 -1.94
C GLN A 15 13.78 0.90 -2.59
N ILE A 16 14.19 1.87 -3.42
CA ILE A 16 13.24 2.70 -4.19
C ILE A 16 12.47 1.86 -5.20
N LYS A 17 13.13 0.92 -5.87
CA LYS A 17 12.47 0.00 -6.81
C LYS A 17 11.45 -0.88 -6.11
N ILE A 18 11.81 -1.47 -4.96
CA ILE A 18 10.89 -2.26 -4.14
C ILE A 18 9.71 -1.40 -3.67
N ALA A 19 9.96 -0.15 -3.28
CA ALA A 19 8.90 0.79 -2.91
C ALA A 19 7.96 1.08 -4.08
N ASN A 20 8.49 1.36 -5.26
CA ASN A 20 7.71 1.60 -6.48
C ASN A 20 6.88 0.37 -6.87
N ASP A 21 7.48 -0.82 -6.88
CA ASP A 21 6.78 -2.08 -7.20
C ASP A 21 5.64 -2.33 -6.21
N LYS A 22 5.90 -2.15 -4.90
CA LYS A 22 4.87 -2.27 -3.85
C LYS A 22 3.79 -1.21 -3.98
N LYS A 23 4.16 0.04 -4.28
CA LYS A 23 3.22 1.15 -4.49
C LYS A 23 2.28 0.85 -5.65
N LEU A 24 2.81 0.39 -6.77
CA LEU A 24 2.04 0.06 -7.95
C LEU A 24 1.04 -1.08 -7.65
N ILE A 25 1.52 -2.17 -7.03
CA ILE A 25 0.68 -3.32 -6.66
C ILE A 25 -0.40 -2.89 -5.67
N SER A 26 -0.04 -2.20 -4.60
CA SER A 26 -1.00 -1.69 -3.61
C SER A 26 -2.00 -0.70 -4.21
N GLY A 27 -1.57 0.15 -5.14
CA GLY A 27 -2.43 1.11 -5.84
C GLY A 27 -3.48 0.44 -6.72
N ILE A 28 -3.03 -0.49 -7.57
CA ILE A 28 -3.91 -1.25 -8.48
C ILE A 28 -4.84 -2.17 -7.67
N CYS A 29 -4.32 -2.87 -6.66
CA CYS A 29 -5.15 -3.67 -5.76
C CYS A 29 -6.14 -2.82 -4.97
N GLY A 30 -5.80 -1.59 -4.59
CA GLY A 30 -6.71 -0.67 -3.91
C GLY A 30 -7.89 -0.28 -4.80
N ILE A 31 -7.64 -0.02 -6.09
CA ILE A 31 -8.69 0.35 -7.04
C ILE A 31 -9.59 -0.85 -7.40
N LEU A 32 -9.01 -2.02 -7.66
CA LEU A 32 -9.77 -3.19 -8.13
C LEU A 32 -10.35 -4.03 -6.99
N LEU A 33 -9.65 -4.12 -5.86
CA LEU A 33 -9.96 -5.00 -4.72
C LEU A 33 -10.06 -4.21 -3.41
N GLY A 34 -10.34 -2.91 -3.49
CA GLY A 34 -10.42 -2.00 -2.33
C GLY A 34 -11.44 -2.44 -1.28
N SER A 35 -12.55 -3.02 -1.70
CA SER A 35 -13.59 -3.55 -0.79
C SER A 35 -13.14 -4.73 0.07
N PHE A 36 -12.08 -5.44 -0.33
CA PHE A 36 -11.51 -6.59 0.38
C PHE A 36 -10.32 -6.23 1.28
N GLY A 37 -9.75 -5.02 1.15
CA GLY A 37 -8.58 -4.59 1.96
C GLY A 37 -7.26 -5.28 1.60
N ILE A 38 -7.18 -5.97 0.46
CA ILE A 38 -6.02 -6.77 0.05
C ILE A 38 -4.77 -5.89 -0.15
N HIS A 39 -4.95 -4.65 -0.62
CA HIS A 39 -3.87 -3.68 -0.79
C HIS A 39 -3.17 -3.33 0.53
N LYS A 40 -3.90 -3.31 1.65
CA LYS A 40 -3.35 -3.11 3.00
C LYS A 40 -2.67 -4.37 3.54
N LEU A 41 -3.24 -5.55 3.30
CA LEU A 41 -2.61 -6.82 3.66
C LEU A 41 -1.24 -6.99 2.99
N TYR A 42 -1.12 -6.56 1.73
CA TYR A 42 0.14 -6.61 0.97
C TYR A 42 1.23 -5.71 1.55
N LEU A 43 0.85 -4.59 2.16
CA LEU A 43 1.76 -3.67 2.85
C LEU A 43 2.14 -4.13 4.27
N GLY A 44 1.55 -5.22 4.77
CA GLY A 44 1.77 -5.72 6.14
C GLY A 44 0.76 -5.18 7.16
N TYR A 45 -0.21 -4.38 6.75
CA TYR A 45 -1.31 -3.87 7.58
C TYR A 45 -2.42 -4.92 7.72
N THR A 46 -2.07 -6.04 8.37
CA THR A 46 -2.97 -7.19 8.50
C THR A 46 -4.22 -6.86 9.30
N LYS A 47 -4.13 -5.97 10.29
CA LYS A 47 -5.26 -5.60 11.14
C LYS A 47 -6.28 -4.78 10.34
N GLU A 48 -5.81 -3.79 9.60
CA GLU A 48 -6.61 -2.86 8.82
C GLU A 48 -7.26 -3.55 7.62
N GLY A 49 -6.51 -4.37 6.89
CA GLY A 49 -7.07 -5.19 5.81
C GLY A 49 -8.11 -6.19 6.32
N LEU A 50 -7.87 -6.79 7.49
CA LEU A 50 -8.85 -7.69 8.12
C LEU A 50 -10.10 -6.94 8.60
N ILE A 51 -9.98 -5.72 9.11
CA ILE A 51 -11.13 -4.87 9.46
C ILE A 51 -11.96 -4.58 8.21
N MET A 52 -11.35 -4.19 7.09
CA MET A 52 -12.09 -3.94 5.84
C MET A 52 -12.82 -5.21 5.37
N LEU A 53 -12.16 -6.36 5.43
CA LEU A 53 -12.74 -7.65 5.06
C LEU A 53 -13.88 -8.06 5.99
N LEU A 54 -13.69 -7.96 7.31
CA LEU A 54 -14.71 -8.29 8.30
C LEU A 54 -15.90 -7.36 8.21
N VAL A 55 -15.70 -6.04 8.02
CA VAL A 55 -16.80 -5.09 7.85
C VAL A 55 -17.60 -5.43 6.60
N SER A 56 -16.93 -5.62 5.45
CA SER A 56 -17.58 -6.03 4.20
C SER A 56 -18.35 -7.35 4.35
N LEU A 57 -17.82 -8.31 5.12
CA LEU A 57 -18.43 -9.62 5.32
C LEU A 57 -19.59 -9.61 6.34
N LEU A 58 -19.42 -8.96 7.51
CA LEU A 58 -20.45 -8.86 8.56
C LEU A 58 -21.65 -8.04 8.11
N THR A 59 -21.46 -7.05 7.24
CA THR A 59 -22.57 -6.28 6.68
C THR A 59 -23.21 -6.93 5.44
N CYS A 60 -22.94 -8.22 5.18
CA CYS A 60 -23.39 -8.94 3.98
C CYS A 60 -23.12 -8.18 2.67
N GLY A 61 -21.97 -7.49 2.58
CA GLY A 61 -21.59 -6.71 1.41
C GLY A 61 -22.14 -5.28 1.35
N ALA A 62 -23.04 -4.88 2.26
CA ALA A 62 -23.54 -3.50 2.29
C ALA A 62 -22.44 -2.48 2.65
N GLY A 63 -21.56 -2.83 3.60
CA GLY A 63 -20.39 -2.03 3.96
C GLY A 63 -19.28 -2.08 2.90
N ALA A 64 -19.32 -3.04 1.98
CA ALA A 64 -18.34 -3.15 0.90
C ALA A 64 -18.39 -1.97 -0.05
N PHE A 65 -19.56 -1.30 -0.19
CA PHE A 65 -19.68 -0.09 -1.01
C PHE A 65 -18.84 1.07 -0.44
N PHE A 66 -18.97 1.35 0.86
CA PHE A 66 -18.17 2.39 1.53
C PHE A 66 -16.69 2.02 1.57
N MET A 67 -16.36 0.75 1.84
CA MET A 67 -14.97 0.27 1.83
C MET A 67 -14.35 0.32 0.43
N SER A 68 -15.13 0.10 -0.63
CA SER A 68 -14.67 0.24 -2.02
C SER A 68 -14.29 1.70 -2.33
N ILE A 69 -15.09 2.68 -1.91
CA ILE A 69 -14.77 4.10 -2.10
C ILE A 69 -13.46 4.45 -1.38
N ILE A 70 -13.29 4.01 -0.13
CA ILE A 70 -12.05 4.24 0.63
C ILE A 70 -10.86 3.57 -0.08
N GLY A 71 -11.02 2.32 -0.53
CA GLY A 71 -9.97 1.59 -1.25
C GLY A 71 -9.56 2.25 -2.57
N ILE A 72 -10.51 2.82 -3.33
CA ILE A 72 -10.21 3.59 -4.53
C ILE A 72 -9.43 4.87 -4.18
N ILE A 73 -9.85 5.61 -3.16
CA ILE A 73 -9.17 6.83 -2.72
C ILE A 73 -7.73 6.51 -2.28
N GLU A 74 -7.54 5.44 -1.51
CA GLU A 74 -6.20 4.99 -1.10
C GLU A 74 -5.38 4.50 -2.29
N GLY A 75 -5.99 3.75 -3.22
CA GLY A 75 -5.32 3.29 -4.43
C GLY A 75 -4.80 4.44 -5.29
N VAL A 76 -5.61 5.49 -5.49
CA VAL A 76 -5.20 6.72 -6.17
C VAL A 76 -4.14 7.47 -5.36
N THR A 77 -4.29 7.56 -4.04
CA THR A 77 -3.30 8.21 -3.15
C THR A 77 -1.93 7.54 -3.23
N TYR A 78 -1.90 6.21 -3.29
CA TYR A 78 -0.65 5.46 -3.46
C TYR A 78 -0.02 5.70 -4.83
N LEU A 79 -0.81 5.67 -5.90
CA LEU A 79 -0.31 5.89 -7.26
C LEU A 79 0.16 7.34 -7.50
N THR A 80 -0.43 8.31 -6.81
CA THR A 80 -0.10 9.74 -6.95
C THR A 80 1.06 10.19 -6.05
N LYS A 81 1.47 9.37 -5.07
CA LYS A 81 2.64 9.65 -4.24
C LYS A 81 3.95 9.28 -4.94
N SER A 82 5.00 10.04 -4.64
CA SER A 82 6.38 9.72 -4.99
C SER A 82 6.82 8.43 -4.27
N ASP A 83 7.68 7.63 -4.90
CA ASP A 83 8.14 6.35 -4.36
C ASP A 83 8.83 6.51 -2.99
N GLU A 84 9.61 7.59 -2.84
CA GLU A 84 10.28 7.93 -1.60
C GLU A 84 9.30 8.26 -0.47
N ASP A 85 8.27 9.06 -0.77
CA ASP A 85 7.25 9.43 0.20
C ASP A 85 6.39 8.23 0.58
N PHE A 86 6.09 7.36 -0.38
CA PHE A 86 5.40 6.11 -0.13
C PHE A 86 6.22 5.20 0.80
N TYR A 87 7.51 5.03 0.52
CA TYR A 87 8.41 4.25 1.36
C TYR A 87 8.47 4.80 2.79
N LYS A 88 8.71 6.10 2.95
CA LYS A 88 8.78 6.75 4.27
C LYS A 88 7.47 6.64 5.04
N THR A 89 6.33 6.82 4.36
CA THR A 89 5.01 6.88 5.03
C THR A 89 4.45 5.49 5.32
N TYR A 90 4.49 4.58 4.34
CA TYR A 90 3.75 3.31 4.39
C TYR A 90 4.64 2.08 4.55
N ILE A 91 5.95 2.15 4.27
CA ILE A 91 6.87 1.03 4.52
C ILE A 91 7.56 1.22 5.86
N VAL A 92 8.14 2.40 6.11
CA VAL A 92 8.86 2.69 7.36
C VAL A 92 7.92 3.23 8.44
N GLY A 93 7.09 4.21 8.09
CA GLY A 93 6.21 4.92 9.03
C GLY A 93 4.96 4.16 9.46
N HIS A 94 4.67 3.01 8.84
CA HIS A 94 3.51 2.17 9.14
C HIS A 94 2.18 2.93 9.25
N LYS A 95 1.89 3.86 8.34
CA LYS A 95 0.62 4.61 8.35
C LYS A 95 -0.56 3.72 7.92
N GLY A 96 -1.33 3.27 8.91
CA GLY A 96 -2.40 2.29 8.72
C GLY A 96 -3.59 2.77 7.89
N TRP A 97 -3.96 4.06 7.92
CA TRP A 97 -5.08 4.66 7.17
C TRP A 97 -4.68 6.06 6.69
N PHE A 98 -5.12 6.42 5.47
CA PHE A 98 -4.84 7.71 4.81
C PHE A 98 -3.42 8.21 5.02
#